data_AF-A0A9P4NN91-F1
#
_entry.id   AF-A0A9P4NN91-F1
#
_cell.length_a   1.000
_cell.length_b   1.000
_cell.length_c   1.000
_cell.angle_alpha   90.00
_cell.angle_beta   90.00
_cell.angle_gamma   90.00
#
_symmetry.space_group_name_H-M   'P 1'
#
loop_
_entity.id
_entity.type
_entity.pdbx_description
1 polymer ?
#
loop_
_entity_poly.entity_id
_entity_poly.type
_entity_poly.pdbx_seq_one_letter_code
_entity_poly.pdbx_strand_id
1 'polypeptide(L)'
;MKSPSPHCNALSSPNIPTFSLSVFIVFGILISYLPQHYRIISRRSSEGLSPYFVLLGTTSSTFAIANILTLPASQEDIGCCKEISGVACLAGLLGIAQVAVQWACFNLIMLLWIIFFPTPGPEDHPSDAPAQPTYRDALRVVFICVAHTTIVVILSTVFLLWYPRALLPWATFLGISAAILACIQYIPQLYTTYRLQHVMSLSVPMMCIQTPGSFVFAFSLGLRLGWGGWSAWGVYIVTGLLQGGLLVMGIQFELRDRKKRAQEEQPDREGERAPLLGGANGNGDSRTNGHSAVGERSYAAIPGDE
;
A
#
# COMPACT_ATOMS: atom_id res chain seq x y z
N MET A 1 17.67 -45.49 1.05
CA MET A 1 17.02 -44.23 0.63
C MET A 1 16.58 -44.41 -0.82
N LYS A 2 15.30 -44.18 -1.12
CA LYS A 2 14.78 -44.22 -2.49
C LYS A 2 15.42 -43.05 -3.26
N SER A 3 15.92 -43.29 -4.47
CA SER A 3 16.41 -42.20 -5.33
C SER A 3 15.27 -41.20 -5.54
N PRO A 4 15.49 -39.88 -5.40
CA PRO A 4 14.42 -38.91 -5.57
C PRO A 4 13.85 -38.99 -6.99
N SER A 5 12.57 -38.64 -7.14
CA SER A 5 11.96 -38.57 -8.47
C SER A 5 12.71 -37.59 -9.39
N PRO A 6 12.65 -37.74 -10.74
CA PRO A 6 13.32 -36.83 -11.67
C PRO A 6 12.98 -35.35 -11.45
N HIS A 7 11.71 -35.05 -11.11
CA HIS A 7 11.26 -33.71 -10.74
C HIS A 7 11.96 -33.20 -9.47
N CYS A 8 11.98 -34.02 -8.42
CA CYS A 8 12.64 -33.65 -7.15
C CYS A 8 14.17 -33.52 -7.29
N ASN A 9 14.79 -34.29 -8.18
CA ASN A 9 16.22 -34.12 -8.50
C ASN A 9 16.48 -32.79 -9.21
N ALA A 10 15.63 -32.38 -10.14
CA ALA A 10 15.75 -31.06 -10.78
C ALA A 10 15.57 -29.92 -9.77
N LEU A 11 14.64 -30.08 -8.81
CA LEU A 11 14.43 -29.14 -7.71
C LEU A 11 15.63 -29.09 -6.74
N SER A 12 16.41 -30.18 -6.64
CA SER A 12 17.57 -30.28 -5.75
C SER A 12 18.78 -29.44 -6.19
N SER A 13 18.84 -29.04 -7.46
CA SER A 13 19.91 -28.24 -8.05
C SER A 13 19.39 -26.84 -8.45
N PRO A 14 19.14 -25.93 -7.48
CA PRO A 14 18.62 -24.62 -7.78
C PRO A 14 19.61 -23.81 -8.62
N ASN A 15 19.08 -23.12 -9.63
CA ASN A 15 19.85 -22.15 -10.40
C ASN A 15 20.25 -20.96 -9.49
N ILE A 16 21.56 -20.70 -9.37
CA ILE A 16 22.12 -19.70 -8.44
C ILE A 16 21.51 -18.30 -8.68
N PRO A 17 21.44 -17.78 -9.92
CA PRO A 17 20.75 -16.53 -10.22
C PRO A 17 19.29 -16.46 -9.72
N THR A 18 18.47 -17.49 -9.93
CA THR A 18 17.06 -17.46 -9.51
C THR A 18 16.91 -17.55 -7.99
N PHE A 19 17.79 -18.30 -7.33
CA PHE A 19 17.89 -18.35 -5.87
C PHE A 19 18.26 -16.97 -5.30
N SER A 20 19.34 -16.36 -5.79
CA SER A 20 19.80 -15.03 -5.35
C SER A 20 18.74 -13.96 -5.57
N LEU A 21 18.10 -13.96 -6.74
CA LEU A 21 16.97 -13.07 -7.02
C LEU A 21 15.83 -13.28 -6.01
N SER A 22 15.53 -14.53 -5.67
CA SER A 22 14.44 -14.82 -4.77
C SER A 22 14.70 -14.37 -3.33
N VAL A 23 15.93 -14.56 -2.85
CA VAL A 23 16.38 -14.05 -1.54
C VAL A 23 16.33 -12.52 -1.52
N PHE A 24 16.83 -11.87 -2.57
CA PHE A 24 16.77 -10.41 -2.71
C PHE A 24 15.33 -9.89 -2.62
N ILE A 25 14.37 -10.55 -3.28
CA ILE A 25 12.96 -10.18 -3.22
C ILE A 25 12.39 -10.31 -1.81
N VAL A 26 12.74 -11.35 -1.05
CA VAL A 26 12.28 -11.49 0.36
C VAL A 26 12.75 -10.31 1.22
N PHE A 27 14.02 -9.93 1.11
CA PHE A 27 14.53 -8.75 1.80
C PHE A 27 13.85 -7.46 1.32
N GLY A 28 13.64 -7.32 0.01
CA GLY A 28 12.91 -6.20 -0.58
C GLY A 28 11.50 -6.07 -0.02
N ILE A 29 10.76 -7.19 0.12
CA ILE A 29 9.45 -7.23 0.76
C ILE A 29 9.55 -6.70 2.19
N LEU A 30 10.41 -7.29 3.03
CA LEU A 30 10.56 -6.88 4.42
C LEU A 30 10.87 -5.38 4.55
N ILE A 31 11.89 -4.90 3.83
CA ILE A 31 12.31 -3.50 3.84
C ILE A 31 11.17 -2.58 3.39
N SER A 32 10.38 -2.99 2.40
CA SER A 32 9.29 -2.16 1.88
C SER A 32 8.17 -1.91 2.90
N TYR A 33 7.91 -2.87 3.80
CA TYR A 33 6.85 -2.72 4.81
C TYR A 33 7.33 -1.99 6.07
N LEU A 34 8.64 -2.00 6.36
CA LEU A 34 9.21 -1.36 7.54
C LEU A 34 8.76 0.10 7.76
N PRO A 35 8.76 1.00 6.75
CA PRO A 35 8.32 2.38 6.95
C PRO A 35 6.89 2.49 7.48
N GLN A 36 6.00 1.62 7.00
CA GLN A 36 4.60 1.63 7.41
C GLN A 36 4.43 1.07 8.82
N HIS A 37 5.08 -0.06 9.14
CA HIS A 37 5.06 -0.62 10.50
C HIS A 37 5.64 0.37 11.50
N TYR A 38 6.79 0.96 11.18
CA TYR A 38 7.45 1.97 12.00
C TYR A 38 6.57 3.20 12.23
N ARG A 39 5.90 3.72 11.19
CA ARG A 39 5.02 4.89 11.30
C ARG A 39 3.87 4.64 12.27
N ILE A 40 3.21 3.48 12.20
CA ILE A 40 2.09 3.15 13.11
C ILE A 40 2.59 3.01 14.55
N ILE A 41 3.69 2.28 14.76
CA ILE A 41 4.27 2.01 16.09
C ILE A 41 4.78 3.30 16.74
N SER A 42 5.52 4.11 15.99
CA SER A 42 6.11 5.36 16.51
C SER A 42 5.04 6.41 16.83
N ARG A 43 3.99 6.53 16.02
CA ARG A 43 2.88 7.45 16.28
C ARG A 43 1.89 6.93 17.32
N ARG A 44 1.92 5.62 17.62
CA ARG A 44 0.89 4.91 18.39
C ARG A 44 -0.54 5.23 17.92
N SER A 45 -0.69 5.44 16.62
CA SER A 45 -1.95 5.79 15.98
C SER A 45 -1.96 5.25 14.56
N SER A 46 -3.09 4.72 14.15
CA SER A 46 -3.35 4.26 12.78
C SER A 46 -4.16 5.26 11.96
N GLU A 47 -4.17 6.54 12.35
CA GLU A 47 -4.82 7.61 11.60
C GLU A 47 -4.39 7.64 10.13
N GLY A 48 -5.38 7.86 9.27
CA GLY A 48 -5.20 7.91 7.82
C GLY A 48 -5.24 6.55 7.11
N LEU A 49 -5.26 5.43 7.84
CA LEU A 49 -5.52 4.10 7.26
C LEU A 49 -7.02 3.82 7.19
N SER A 50 -7.53 3.67 5.97
CA SER A 50 -8.94 3.35 5.72
C SER A 50 -9.29 1.91 6.16
N PRO A 51 -10.42 1.70 6.88
CA PRO A 51 -10.92 0.35 7.17
C PRO A 51 -11.13 -0.50 5.91
N TYR A 52 -11.53 0.14 4.81
CA TYR A 52 -11.75 -0.53 3.53
C TYR A 52 -10.43 -1.05 2.93
N PHE A 53 -9.35 -0.28 3.06
CA PHE A 53 -8.02 -0.69 2.62
C PHE A 53 -7.55 -1.93 3.40
N VAL A 54 -7.75 -1.94 4.71
CA VAL A 54 -7.39 -3.09 5.56
C VAL A 54 -8.22 -4.31 5.22
N LEU A 55 -9.54 -4.15 5.06
CA LEU A 55 -10.45 -5.23 4.71
C LEU A 55 -10.09 -5.88 3.37
N LEU A 56 -10.02 -5.10 2.30
CA LEU A 56 -9.75 -5.61 0.96
C LEU A 56 -8.32 -6.13 0.79
N GLY A 57 -7.33 -5.44 1.37
CA GLY A 57 -5.96 -5.89 1.29
C GLY A 57 -5.74 -7.21 2.03
N THR A 58 -6.41 -7.42 3.18
CA THR A 58 -6.28 -8.67 3.95
C THR A 58 -6.99 -9.83 3.25
N THR A 59 -8.20 -9.61 2.71
CA THR A 59 -8.94 -10.66 1.99
C THR A 59 -8.28 -11.02 0.66
N SER A 60 -7.82 -10.02 -0.11
CA SER A 60 -7.05 -10.21 -1.35
C SER A 60 -5.74 -10.98 -1.10
N SER A 61 -4.94 -10.56 -0.11
CA SER A 61 -3.68 -11.25 0.22
C SER A 61 -3.90 -12.67 0.75
N THR A 62 -4.99 -12.91 1.48
CA THR A 62 -5.39 -14.25 1.92
C THR A 62 -5.71 -15.16 0.74
N PHE A 63 -6.43 -14.67 -0.28
CA PHE A 63 -6.63 -15.41 -1.52
C PHE A 63 -5.32 -15.64 -2.27
N ALA A 64 -4.40 -14.68 -2.30
CA ALA A 64 -3.10 -14.84 -2.97
C ALA A 64 -2.23 -15.94 -2.33
N ILE A 65 -2.13 -15.98 -0.98
CA ILE A 65 -1.38 -17.06 -0.31
C ILE A 65 -2.09 -18.41 -0.46
N ALA A 66 -3.42 -18.45 -0.38
CA ALA A 66 -4.16 -19.69 -0.59
C ALA A 66 -4.03 -20.20 -2.04
N ASN A 67 -4.01 -19.30 -3.03
CA ASN A 67 -3.81 -19.63 -4.44
C ASN A 67 -2.46 -20.35 -4.67
N ILE A 68 -1.34 -19.76 -4.21
CA ILE A 68 -0.03 -20.40 -4.42
C ILE A 68 0.09 -21.69 -3.61
N LEU A 69 -0.47 -21.76 -2.40
CA LEU A 69 -0.44 -22.98 -1.60
C LEU A 69 -1.29 -24.10 -2.23
N THR A 70 -2.40 -23.78 -2.88
CA THR A 70 -3.27 -24.79 -3.50
C THR A 70 -2.89 -25.10 -4.94
N LEU A 71 -1.91 -24.42 -5.53
CA LEU A 71 -1.50 -24.68 -6.89
C LEU A 71 -0.87 -26.10 -7.01
N PRO A 72 -1.27 -26.94 -7.99
CA PRO A 72 -0.72 -28.30 -8.11
C PRO A 72 0.80 -28.34 -8.24
N ALA A 73 1.39 -27.43 -9.03
CA ALA A 73 2.85 -27.32 -9.18
C ALA A 73 3.54 -27.07 -7.81
N SER A 74 2.95 -26.18 -6.99
CA SER A 74 3.46 -25.91 -5.65
C SER A 74 3.27 -27.10 -4.70
N GLN A 75 2.20 -27.87 -4.85
CA GLN A 75 1.99 -29.10 -4.07
C GLN A 75 3.00 -30.20 -4.44
N GLU A 76 3.35 -30.34 -5.72
CA GLU A 76 4.42 -31.24 -6.17
C GLU A 76 5.77 -30.84 -5.56
N ASP A 77 6.11 -29.54 -5.57
CA ASP A 77 7.33 -29.01 -4.97
C ASP A 77 7.39 -29.24 -3.44
N ILE A 78 6.26 -29.02 -2.74
CA ILE A 78 6.13 -29.32 -1.31
C ILE A 78 6.29 -30.83 -1.05
N GLY A 79 5.76 -31.68 -1.93
CA GLY A 79 5.90 -33.13 -1.87
C GLY A 79 7.36 -33.57 -1.94
N CYS A 80 8.17 -32.92 -2.80
CA CYS A 80 9.59 -33.21 -2.96
C CYS A 80 10.43 -32.96 -1.70
N CYS A 81 9.98 -32.09 -0.79
CA CYS A 81 10.69 -31.82 0.47
C CYS A 81 10.82 -33.04 1.39
N LYS A 82 10.08 -34.12 1.15
CA LYS A 82 10.25 -35.41 1.85
C LYS A 82 11.41 -36.25 1.29
N GLU A 83 11.89 -35.94 0.09
CA GLU A 83 12.88 -36.73 -0.66
C GLU A 83 14.25 -36.02 -0.78
N ILE A 84 14.31 -34.70 -0.57
CA ILE A 84 15.52 -33.87 -0.77
C ILE A 84 16.04 -33.25 0.53
N SER A 85 17.25 -32.68 0.49
CA SER A 85 17.84 -31.99 1.65
C SER A 85 17.07 -30.71 2.02
N GLY A 86 17.09 -30.33 3.30
CA GLY A 86 16.34 -29.17 3.80
C GLY A 86 16.70 -27.85 3.10
N VAL A 87 17.98 -27.64 2.76
CA VAL A 87 18.44 -26.44 2.05
C VAL A 87 17.91 -26.40 0.61
N ALA A 88 17.89 -27.55 -0.07
CA ALA A 88 17.32 -27.66 -1.41
C ALA A 88 15.80 -27.43 -1.40
N CYS A 89 15.09 -27.99 -0.41
CA CYS A 89 13.67 -27.72 -0.19
C CYS A 89 13.41 -26.23 0.04
N LEU A 90 14.19 -25.57 0.91
CA LEU A 90 14.04 -24.13 1.15
C LEU A 90 14.20 -23.33 -0.15
N ALA A 91 15.23 -23.64 -0.95
CA ALA A 91 15.47 -22.99 -2.23
C ALA A 91 14.30 -23.18 -3.23
N GLY A 92 13.74 -24.39 -3.28
CA GLY A 92 12.56 -24.74 -4.08
C GLY A 92 11.31 -23.97 -3.66
N LEU A 93 11.06 -23.85 -2.35
CA LEU A 93 9.87 -23.21 -1.80
C LEU A 93 9.98 -21.69 -1.62
N LEU A 94 11.08 -21.05 -2.05
CA LEU A 94 11.26 -19.60 -1.88
C LEU A 94 10.12 -18.76 -2.48
N GLY A 95 9.51 -19.19 -3.60
CA GLY A 95 8.36 -18.49 -4.17
C GLY A 95 7.16 -18.44 -3.22
N ILE A 96 6.86 -19.57 -2.57
CA ILE A 96 5.81 -19.66 -1.54
C ILE A 96 6.20 -18.81 -0.32
N ALA A 97 7.47 -18.88 0.09
CA ALA A 97 7.98 -18.08 1.21
C ALA A 97 7.84 -16.57 0.96
N GLN A 98 8.07 -16.09 -0.27
CA GLN A 98 7.88 -14.69 -0.64
C GLN A 98 6.42 -14.26 -0.46
N VAL A 99 5.46 -15.03 -0.98
CA VAL A 99 4.02 -14.74 -0.81
C VAL A 99 3.62 -14.79 0.67
N ALA A 100 4.15 -15.76 1.42
CA ALA A 100 3.85 -15.92 2.84
C ALA A 100 4.37 -14.74 3.67
N VAL A 101 5.59 -14.27 3.40
CA VAL A 101 6.17 -13.08 4.05
C VAL A 101 5.36 -11.84 3.71
N GLN A 102 4.97 -11.65 2.44
CA GLN A 102 4.11 -10.54 2.02
C GLN A 102 2.77 -10.54 2.77
N TRP A 103 2.11 -11.70 2.84
CA TRP A 103 0.85 -11.90 3.57
C TRP A 103 1.03 -11.61 5.06
N ALA A 104 2.09 -12.11 5.70
CA ALA A 104 2.37 -11.88 7.11
C ALA A 104 2.63 -10.40 7.41
N CYS A 105 3.42 -9.72 6.58
CA CYS A 105 3.69 -8.29 6.70
C CYS A 105 2.42 -7.44 6.61
N PHE A 106 1.49 -7.79 5.70
CA PHE A 106 0.21 -7.09 5.60
C PHE A 106 -0.71 -7.39 6.79
N ASN A 107 -0.77 -8.63 7.27
CA ASN A 107 -1.52 -8.97 8.48
C ASN A 107 -0.94 -8.27 9.73
N LEU A 108 0.37 -8.05 9.79
CA LEU A 108 0.97 -7.21 10.83
C LEU A 108 0.49 -5.76 10.76
N ILE A 109 0.28 -5.20 9.56
CA ILE A 109 -0.38 -3.88 9.43
C ILE A 109 -1.80 -3.93 9.99
N MET A 110 -2.60 -4.94 9.66
CA MET A 110 -3.96 -5.09 10.22
C MET A 110 -3.94 -5.18 11.75
N LEU A 111 -3.01 -5.96 12.32
CA LEU A 111 -2.85 -6.09 13.77
C LEU A 111 -2.49 -4.76 14.43
N LEU A 112 -1.49 -4.06 13.88
CA LEU A 112 -1.10 -2.74 14.38
C LEU A 112 -2.22 -1.71 14.20
N TRP A 113 -3.00 -1.81 13.12
CA TRP A 113 -4.14 -0.95 12.84
C TRP A 113 -5.25 -1.07 13.87
N ILE A 114 -5.60 -2.30 14.31
CA ILE A 114 -6.61 -2.47 15.36
C ILE A 114 -6.08 -2.13 16.76
N ILE A 115 -4.80 -2.40 17.04
CA ILE A 115 -4.16 -2.08 18.33
C ILE A 115 -4.07 -0.56 18.54
N PHE A 116 -3.66 0.16 17.51
CA PHE A 116 -3.47 1.62 17.55
C PHE A 116 -4.63 2.37 16.87
N PHE A 117 -5.82 1.77 16.85
CA PHE A 117 -6.98 2.38 16.23
C PHE A 117 -7.31 3.71 16.93
N PRO A 118 -7.43 4.82 16.18
CA PRO A 118 -7.64 6.13 16.79
C PRO A 118 -8.98 6.17 17.51
N THR A 119 -8.96 6.65 18.74
CA THR A 119 -10.16 7.03 19.47
C THR A 119 -10.48 8.48 19.13
N PRO A 120 -11.75 8.86 18.89
CA PRO A 120 -12.11 10.26 18.65
C PRO A 120 -11.53 11.15 19.74
N GLY A 121 -10.82 12.20 19.34
CA GLY A 121 -10.30 13.21 20.26
C GLY A 121 -11.42 14.03 20.90
N PRO A 122 -11.09 14.91 21.86
CA PRO A 122 -12.06 15.82 22.48
C PRO A 122 -12.51 16.96 21.54
N GLU A 123 -11.88 17.10 20.38
CA GLU A 123 -12.25 18.11 19.38
C GLU A 123 -13.56 17.72 18.68
N ASP A 124 -14.47 18.69 18.57
CA ASP A 124 -15.73 18.49 17.88
C ASP A 124 -15.49 18.16 16.41
N HIS A 125 -16.00 17.01 15.99
CA HIS A 125 -15.93 16.61 14.59
C HIS A 125 -16.80 17.58 13.77
N PRO A 126 -16.27 18.23 12.72
CA PRO A 126 -17.06 19.14 11.91
C PRO A 126 -18.32 18.45 11.39
N SER A 127 -19.48 19.09 11.52
CA SER A 127 -20.78 18.52 11.11
C SER A 127 -20.83 18.15 9.62
N ASP A 128 -20.04 18.83 8.79
CA ASP A 128 -19.97 18.60 7.33
C ASP A 128 -18.93 17.55 6.93
N ALA A 129 -18.12 17.05 7.88
CA ALA A 129 -17.11 16.04 7.60
C ALA A 129 -17.70 14.62 7.68
N PRO A 130 -17.24 13.68 6.82
CA PRO A 130 -17.74 12.30 6.84
C PRO A 130 -17.60 11.66 8.23
N ALA A 131 -18.58 10.85 8.62
CA ALA A 131 -18.56 10.14 9.90
C ALA A 131 -17.27 9.30 10.05
N GLN A 132 -16.57 9.49 11.16
CA GLN A 132 -15.36 8.72 11.45
C GLN A 132 -15.70 7.28 11.77
N PRO A 133 -14.93 6.30 11.25
CA PRO A 133 -15.12 4.90 11.59
C PRO A 133 -14.95 4.70 13.10
N THR A 134 -15.88 3.96 13.71
CA THR A 134 -15.81 3.67 15.14
C THR A 134 -14.94 2.44 15.42
N TYR A 135 -14.49 2.27 16.66
CA TYR A 135 -13.80 1.03 17.07
C TYR A 135 -14.67 -0.22 16.84
N ARG A 136 -16.00 -0.09 16.92
CA ARG A 136 -16.93 -1.18 16.58
C ARG A 136 -16.84 -1.55 15.10
N ASP A 137 -16.68 -0.59 14.21
CA ASP A 137 -16.48 -0.85 12.78
C ASP A 137 -15.13 -1.50 12.51
N ALA A 138 -14.10 -1.08 13.24
CA ALA A 138 -12.79 -1.73 13.19
C ALA A 138 -12.86 -3.21 13.60
N LEU A 139 -13.56 -3.53 14.69
CA LEU A 139 -13.81 -4.90 15.12
C LEU A 139 -14.59 -5.72 14.10
N ARG A 140 -15.60 -5.12 13.43
CA ARG A 140 -16.34 -5.78 12.35
C ARG A 140 -15.42 -6.13 11.18
N VAL A 141 -14.54 -5.21 10.78
CA VAL A 141 -13.57 -5.46 9.70
C VAL A 141 -12.64 -6.61 10.07
N VAL A 142 -12.04 -6.60 11.26
CA VAL A 142 -11.15 -7.68 11.72
C VAL A 142 -11.90 -9.01 11.79
N PHE A 143 -13.12 -9.02 12.32
CA PHE A 143 -13.96 -10.22 12.36
C PHE A 143 -14.21 -10.79 10.95
N ILE A 144 -14.58 -9.95 9.99
CA ILE A 144 -14.79 -10.37 8.59
C ILE A 144 -13.49 -10.94 8.00
N CYS A 145 -12.35 -10.29 8.23
CA CYS A 145 -11.05 -10.79 7.77
C CYS A 145 -10.73 -12.17 8.34
N VAL A 146 -10.87 -12.36 9.66
CA VAL A 146 -10.60 -13.63 10.34
C VAL A 146 -11.56 -14.73 9.87
N ALA A 147 -12.85 -14.43 9.76
CA ALA A 147 -13.85 -15.37 9.27
C ALA A 147 -13.55 -15.78 7.82
N HIS A 148 -13.24 -14.81 6.95
CA HIS A 148 -12.83 -15.05 5.58
C HIS A 148 -11.59 -15.95 5.49
N THR A 149 -10.52 -15.64 6.23
CA THR A 149 -9.31 -16.47 6.26
C THR A 149 -9.62 -17.89 6.73
N THR A 150 -10.45 -18.04 7.77
CA THR A 150 -10.86 -19.34 8.27
C THR A 150 -11.60 -20.15 7.20
N ILE A 151 -12.58 -19.54 6.52
CA ILE A 151 -13.33 -20.19 5.43
C ILE A 151 -12.41 -20.60 4.29
N VAL A 152 -11.51 -19.71 3.85
CA VAL A 152 -10.57 -20.00 2.75
C VAL A 152 -9.63 -21.15 3.12
N VAL A 153 -9.13 -21.20 4.35
CA VAL A 153 -8.27 -22.28 4.84
C VAL A 153 -9.03 -23.61 4.88
N ILE A 154 -10.25 -23.62 5.41
CA ILE A 154 -11.09 -24.84 5.46
C ILE A 154 -11.37 -25.35 4.05
N LEU A 155 -11.86 -24.49 3.15
CA LEU A 155 -12.17 -24.88 1.77
C LEU A 155 -10.92 -25.36 1.04
N SER A 156 -9.81 -24.63 1.16
CA SER A 156 -8.53 -25.04 0.54
C SER A 156 -8.05 -26.40 1.03
N THR A 157 -8.20 -26.68 2.33
CA THR A 157 -7.86 -27.98 2.92
C THR A 157 -8.77 -29.09 2.39
N VAL A 158 -10.08 -28.84 2.27
CA VAL A 158 -11.04 -29.79 1.69
C VAL A 158 -10.69 -30.09 0.23
N PHE A 159 -10.40 -29.09 -0.59
CA PHE A 159 -9.98 -29.29 -1.99
C PHE A 159 -8.67 -30.07 -2.09
N LEU A 160 -7.68 -29.75 -1.25
CA LEU A 160 -6.39 -30.44 -1.21
C LEU A 160 -6.53 -31.92 -0.87
N LEU A 161 -7.32 -32.24 0.14
CA LEU A 161 -7.39 -33.61 0.67
C LEU A 161 -8.41 -34.48 -0.07
N TRP A 162 -9.56 -33.92 -0.44
CA TRP A 162 -10.73 -34.72 -0.86
C TRP A 162 -11.04 -34.54 -2.36
N TYR A 163 -10.61 -33.43 -2.98
CA TYR A 163 -10.90 -33.13 -4.39
C TYR A 163 -9.65 -32.73 -5.19
N PRO A 164 -8.59 -33.57 -5.23
CA PRO A 164 -7.33 -33.22 -5.89
C PRO A 164 -7.48 -32.91 -7.39
N ARG A 165 -8.49 -33.50 -8.07
CA ARG A 165 -8.79 -33.21 -9.48
C ARG A 165 -9.35 -31.79 -9.71
N ALA A 166 -9.98 -31.20 -8.70
CA ALA A 166 -10.55 -29.85 -8.76
C ALA A 166 -9.60 -28.78 -8.18
N LEU A 167 -8.39 -29.17 -7.79
CA LEU A 167 -7.45 -28.31 -7.10
C LEU A 167 -6.93 -27.16 -7.98
N LEU A 168 -6.66 -27.41 -9.26
CA LEU A 168 -6.24 -26.37 -10.22
C LEU A 168 -7.35 -25.32 -10.47
N PRO A 169 -8.60 -25.70 -10.75
CA PRO A 169 -9.72 -24.75 -10.81
C PRO A 169 -9.88 -23.95 -9.51
N TRP A 170 -9.77 -24.58 -8.34
CA TRP A 170 -9.84 -23.90 -7.05
C TRP A 170 -8.73 -22.86 -6.88
N ALA A 171 -7.48 -23.23 -7.14
CA ALA A 171 -6.36 -22.30 -7.11
C ALA A 171 -6.61 -21.13 -8.07
N THR A 172 -7.05 -21.40 -9.30
CA THR A 172 -7.34 -20.36 -10.29
C THR A 172 -8.43 -19.39 -9.83
N PHE A 173 -9.51 -19.91 -9.24
CA PHE A 173 -10.57 -19.10 -8.64
C PHE A 173 -10.04 -18.17 -7.54
N LEU A 174 -9.16 -18.66 -6.66
CA LEU A 174 -8.53 -17.85 -5.62
C LEU A 174 -7.67 -16.74 -6.22
N GLY A 175 -6.85 -17.03 -7.23
CA GLY A 175 -5.99 -16.03 -7.88
C GLY A 175 -6.79 -14.93 -8.58
N ILE A 176 -7.86 -15.29 -9.30
CA ILE A 176 -8.78 -14.32 -9.93
C ILE A 176 -9.48 -13.49 -8.85
N SER A 177 -9.97 -14.12 -7.77
CA SER A 177 -10.63 -13.41 -6.68
C SER A 177 -9.69 -12.41 -5.99
N ALA A 178 -8.43 -12.78 -5.79
CA ALA A 178 -7.41 -11.87 -5.26
C ALA A 178 -7.23 -10.64 -6.17
N ALA A 179 -7.12 -10.85 -7.49
CA ALA A 179 -6.97 -9.77 -8.47
C ALA A 179 -8.19 -8.86 -8.54
N ILE A 180 -9.41 -9.42 -8.49
CA ILE A 180 -10.66 -8.64 -8.46
C ILE A 180 -10.71 -7.75 -7.23
N LEU A 181 -10.43 -8.30 -6.04
CA LEU A 181 -10.40 -7.50 -4.81
C LEU A 181 -9.34 -6.41 -4.85
N ALA A 182 -8.17 -6.68 -5.45
CA ALA A 182 -7.14 -5.67 -5.65
C ALA A 182 -7.61 -4.55 -6.60
N CYS A 183 -8.31 -4.88 -7.70
CA CYS A 183 -8.91 -3.88 -8.58
C CYS A 183 -9.94 -3.02 -7.84
N ILE A 184 -10.82 -3.65 -7.06
CA ILE A 184 -11.83 -2.97 -6.23
C ILE A 184 -11.15 -2.07 -5.18
N GLN A 185 -9.99 -2.44 -4.67
CA GLN A 185 -9.23 -1.63 -3.73
C GLN A 185 -8.58 -0.41 -4.40
N TYR A 186 -7.86 -0.63 -5.51
CA TYR A 186 -7.00 0.40 -6.10
C TYR A 186 -7.71 1.32 -7.10
N ILE A 187 -8.71 0.85 -7.84
CA ILE A 187 -9.39 1.68 -8.86
C ILE A 187 -10.13 2.87 -8.22
N PRO A 188 -10.96 2.68 -7.17
CA PRO A 188 -11.59 3.81 -6.50
C PRO A 188 -10.56 4.77 -5.91
N GLN A 189 -9.47 4.24 -5.34
CA GLN A 189 -8.37 5.06 -4.83
C GLN A 189 -7.70 5.88 -5.94
N LEU A 190 -7.48 5.29 -7.12
CA LEU A 190 -6.93 5.97 -8.29
C LEU A 190 -7.84 7.13 -8.71
N TYR A 191 -9.14 6.87 -8.81
CA TYR A 191 -10.15 7.87 -9.15
C TYR A 191 -10.18 9.00 -8.11
N THR A 192 -10.27 8.68 -6.82
CA THR A 192 -10.32 9.69 -5.76
C THR A 192 -9.04 10.51 -5.70
N THR A 193 -7.87 9.89 -5.84
CA THR A 193 -6.58 10.60 -5.88
C THR A 193 -6.53 11.55 -7.08
N TYR A 194 -6.98 11.10 -8.25
CA TYR A 194 -7.10 11.95 -9.42
C TYR A 194 -8.09 13.11 -9.22
N ARG A 195 -9.23 12.89 -8.55
CA ARG A 195 -10.23 13.96 -8.34
C ARG A 195 -9.80 14.97 -7.28
N LEU A 196 -9.24 14.51 -6.17
CA LEU A 196 -8.81 15.37 -5.06
C LEU A 196 -7.45 16.05 -5.35
N GLN A 197 -6.69 15.57 -6.34
CA GLN A 197 -5.39 16.11 -6.72
C GLN A 197 -4.39 16.17 -5.56
N HIS A 198 -4.60 15.36 -4.52
CA HIS A 198 -3.77 15.24 -3.33
C HIS A 198 -3.59 13.77 -2.95
N VAL A 199 -2.43 13.45 -2.38
CA VAL A 199 -2.07 12.08 -2.01
C VAL A 199 -2.61 11.80 -0.61
N MET A 200 -3.60 10.89 -0.51
CA MET A 200 -4.05 10.36 0.78
C MET A 200 -2.88 9.67 1.49
N SER A 201 -2.94 9.58 2.83
CA SER A 201 -1.84 9.27 3.78
C SER A 201 -0.94 8.04 3.56
N LEU A 202 -1.16 7.28 2.48
CA LEU A 202 -0.40 6.11 2.08
C LEU A 202 1.09 6.44 1.91
N SER A 203 1.94 5.56 2.43
CA SER A 203 3.39 5.75 2.43
C SER A 203 3.95 5.67 1.00
N VAL A 204 4.19 6.83 0.37
CA VAL A 204 4.90 6.94 -0.91
C VAL A 204 6.21 6.12 -0.91
N PRO A 205 7.04 6.13 0.16
CA PRO A 205 8.24 5.28 0.23
C PRO A 205 7.97 3.78 0.09
N MET A 206 6.91 3.26 0.72
CA MET A 206 6.51 1.85 0.59
C MET A 206 6.15 1.52 -0.86
N MET A 207 5.38 2.40 -1.52
CA MET A 207 4.98 2.20 -2.91
C MET A 207 6.15 2.28 -3.90
N CYS A 208 7.14 3.16 -3.66
CA CYS A 208 8.35 3.26 -4.50
C CYS A 208 9.15 1.96 -4.56
N ILE A 209 9.18 1.18 -3.47
CA ILE A 209 9.88 -0.10 -3.42
C ILE A 209 8.98 -1.22 -3.94
N GLN A 210 7.69 -1.23 -3.56
CA GLN A 210 6.77 -2.32 -3.91
C GLN A 210 6.38 -2.36 -5.37
N THR A 211 6.11 -1.22 -6.00
CA THR A 211 5.68 -1.18 -7.41
C THR A 211 6.70 -1.85 -8.34
N PRO A 212 8.01 -1.47 -8.37
CA PRO A 212 8.97 -2.19 -9.20
C PRO A 212 9.19 -3.62 -8.69
N GLY A 213 9.18 -3.82 -7.37
CA GLY A 213 9.32 -5.13 -6.74
C GLY A 213 8.25 -6.13 -7.15
N SER A 214 7.00 -5.70 -7.38
CA SER A 214 5.88 -6.58 -7.74
C SER A 214 6.06 -7.18 -9.13
N PHE A 215 6.62 -6.42 -10.08
CA PHE A 215 6.95 -6.93 -11.42
C PHE A 215 8.11 -7.92 -11.38
N VAL A 216 9.16 -7.60 -10.63
CA VAL A 216 10.30 -8.51 -10.41
C VAL A 216 9.83 -9.80 -9.72
N PHE A 217 8.93 -9.68 -8.75
CA PHE A 217 8.34 -10.81 -8.04
C PHE A 217 7.45 -11.66 -8.95
N ALA A 218 6.56 -11.04 -9.75
CA ALA A 218 5.76 -11.73 -10.74
C ALA A 218 6.63 -12.50 -11.74
N PHE A 219 7.70 -11.88 -12.23
CA PHE A 219 8.66 -12.52 -13.13
C PHE A 219 9.36 -13.72 -12.46
N SER A 220 9.81 -13.57 -11.21
CA SER A 220 10.42 -14.67 -10.44
C SER A 220 9.46 -15.84 -10.25
N LEU A 221 8.18 -15.59 -9.95
CA LEU A 221 7.15 -16.63 -9.86
C LEU A 221 6.85 -17.25 -11.22
N GLY A 222 6.83 -16.47 -12.30
CA GLY A 222 6.65 -16.96 -13.67
C GLY A 222 7.78 -17.89 -14.12
N LEU A 223 9.04 -17.58 -13.76
CA LEU A 223 10.18 -18.47 -14.02
C LEU A 223 10.08 -19.80 -13.27
N ARG A 224 9.50 -19.80 -12.07
CA ARG A 224 9.39 -20.99 -11.21
C ARG A 224 8.19 -21.86 -11.58
N LEU A 225 7.00 -21.26 -11.72
CA LEU A 225 5.74 -21.97 -11.89
C LEU A 225 5.33 -22.11 -13.37
N GLY A 226 6.02 -21.41 -14.27
CA GLY A 226 5.68 -21.36 -15.69
C GLY A 226 4.26 -20.84 -15.95
N TRP A 227 3.68 -21.26 -17.07
CA TRP A 227 2.31 -20.93 -17.43
C TRP A 227 1.26 -21.62 -16.55
N GLY A 228 1.59 -22.77 -15.94
CA GLY A 228 0.69 -23.48 -15.03
C GLY A 228 0.35 -22.67 -13.76
N GLY A 229 1.24 -21.77 -13.34
CA GLY A 229 1.05 -20.87 -12.20
C GLY A 229 0.62 -19.45 -12.55
N TRP A 230 0.03 -19.21 -13.72
CA TRP A 230 -0.37 -17.87 -14.15
C TRP A 230 -1.29 -17.15 -13.16
N SER A 231 -2.16 -17.88 -12.47
CA SER A 231 -3.05 -17.32 -11.45
C SER A 231 -2.29 -16.81 -10.22
N ALA A 232 -1.08 -17.31 -9.97
CA ALA A 232 -0.22 -16.92 -8.86
C ALA A 232 0.70 -15.74 -9.18
N TRP A 233 1.29 -15.68 -10.38
CA TRP A 233 2.12 -14.53 -10.76
C TRP A 233 1.32 -13.38 -11.37
N GLY A 234 0.20 -13.66 -12.03
CA GLY A 234 -0.63 -12.67 -12.71
C GLY A 234 -1.26 -11.65 -11.78
N VAL A 235 -1.64 -12.06 -10.56
CA VAL A 235 -2.16 -11.15 -9.53
C VAL A 235 -1.17 -10.02 -9.23
N TYR A 236 0.13 -10.32 -9.19
CA TYR A 236 1.18 -9.34 -8.88
C TYR A 236 1.45 -8.35 -10.03
N ILE A 237 1.20 -8.77 -11.28
CA ILE A 237 1.23 -7.85 -12.42
C ILE A 237 0.06 -6.88 -12.31
N VAL A 238 -1.15 -7.38 -12.07
CA VAL A 238 -2.35 -6.54 -11.92
C VAL A 238 -2.17 -5.54 -10.78
N THR A 239 -1.75 -6.00 -9.59
CA THR A 239 -1.49 -5.10 -8.46
C THR A 239 -0.37 -4.11 -8.77
N GLY A 240 0.70 -4.54 -9.45
CA GLY A 240 1.82 -3.68 -9.82
C GLY A 240 1.43 -2.54 -10.76
N LEU A 241 0.58 -2.81 -11.75
CA LEU A 241 0.05 -1.78 -12.66
C LEU A 241 -0.81 -0.76 -11.92
N LEU A 242 -1.71 -1.24 -11.06
CA LEU A 242 -2.60 -0.39 -10.26
C LEU A 242 -1.82 0.48 -9.26
N GLN A 243 -0.88 -0.12 -8.52
CA GLN A 243 0.02 0.58 -7.60
C GLN A 243 0.93 1.56 -8.33
N GLY A 244 1.42 1.20 -9.53
CA GLY A 244 2.23 2.07 -10.37
C GLY A 244 1.48 3.31 -10.83
N GLY A 245 0.21 3.17 -11.23
CA GLY A 245 -0.64 4.32 -11.56
C GLY A 245 -0.80 5.29 -10.39
N LEU A 246 -1.04 4.77 -9.19
CA LEU A 246 -1.11 5.57 -7.97
C LEU A 246 0.22 6.27 -7.65
N LEU A 247 1.34 5.56 -7.78
CA LEU A 247 2.67 6.09 -7.53
C LEU A 247 3.00 7.25 -8.49
N VAL A 248 2.70 7.10 -9.78
CA VAL A 248 2.94 8.14 -10.79
C VAL A 248 2.16 9.41 -10.47
N MET A 249 0.86 9.30 -10.17
CA MET A 249 0.06 10.46 -9.78
C MET A 249 0.58 11.08 -8.47
N GLY A 250 0.95 10.24 -7.50
CA GLY A 250 1.48 10.71 -6.22
C GLY A 250 2.75 11.53 -6.37
N ILE A 251 3.70 11.06 -7.19
CA ILE A 251 4.92 11.80 -7.51
C ILE A 251 4.60 13.10 -8.26
N GLN A 252 3.69 13.06 -9.24
CA GLN A 252 3.32 14.25 -10.02
C GLN A 252 2.71 15.36 -9.14
N PHE A 253 1.79 15.01 -8.22
CA PHE A 253 1.15 15.98 -7.35
C PHE A 253 2.11 16.53 -6.29
N GLU A 254 2.95 15.68 -5.69
CA GLU A 254 3.99 16.12 -4.75
C GLU A 254 4.97 17.10 -5.41
N LEU A 255 5.42 16.82 -6.64
CA LEU A 255 6.30 17.71 -7.38
C LEU A 255 5.62 19.06 -7.72
N ARG A 256 4.35 19.01 -8.11
CA ARG A 256 3.56 20.23 -8.39
C ARG A 256 3.40 21.07 -7.13
N ASP A 257 3.05 20.47 -6.01
CA ASP A 257 2.77 21.17 -4.76
C ASP A 257 4.07 21.74 -4.15
N ARG A 258 5.20 21.03 -4.28
CA ARG A 258 6.53 21.57 -3.96
C ARG A 258 6.87 22.80 -4.79
N LYS A 259 6.59 22.76 -6.10
CA LYS A 259 6.84 23.89 -6.98
C LYS A 259 6.01 25.11 -6.59
N LYS A 260 4.75 24.93 -6.22
CA LYS A 260 3.88 26.01 -5.72
C LYS A 260 4.42 26.64 -4.43
N ARG A 261 4.78 25.81 -3.44
CA ARG A 261 5.38 26.28 -2.18
C ARG A 261 6.67 27.08 -2.41
N ALA A 262 7.56 26.60 -3.29
CA ALA A 262 8.79 27.32 -3.61
C ALA A 262 8.55 28.67 -4.32
N GLN A 263 7.44 28.82 -5.06
CA GLN A 263 7.05 30.08 -5.68
C GLN A 263 6.40 31.05 -4.69
N GLU A 264 5.60 30.53 -3.75
CA GLU A 264 4.97 31.30 -2.67
C GLU A 264 5.97 31.79 -1.60
N GLU A 265 7.12 31.13 -1.46
CA GLU A 265 8.23 31.57 -0.58
C GLU A 265 9.13 32.65 -1.21
N GLN A 266 8.96 32.98 -2.50
CA GLN A 266 9.75 33.99 -3.23
C GLN A 266 9.19 35.43 -3.37
N PRO A 267 8.04 35.87 -2.82
CA PRO A 267 7.48 37.19 -3.15
C PRO A 267 8.03 38.39 -2.36
N ASP A 268 9.01 38.27 -1.45
CA ASP A 268 9.49 39.43 -0.64
C ASP A 268 10.96 39.84 -0.81
N ARG A 269 11.77 39.20 -1.67
CA ARG A 269 13.19 39.60 -1.84
C ARG A 269 13.46 40.66 -2.91
N GLU A 270 12.49 40.98 -3.75
CA GLU A 270 12.66 42.01 -4.80
C GLU A 270 12.05 43.38 -4.44
N GLY A 271 11.25 43.47 -3.37
CA GLY A 271 10.62 44.73 -2.91
C GLY A 271 11.49 45.63 -2.02
N GLU A 272 12.55 45.09 -1.39
CA GLU A 272 13.36 45.82 -0.39
C GLU A 272 14.57 46.57 -0.98
N ARG A 273 14.66 46.71 -2.31
CA ARG A 273 15.68 47.55 -2.99
C ARG A 273 15.07 48.84 -3.53
N ALA A 274 14.31 49.55 -2.71
CA ALA A 274 14.12 50.98 -2.93
C ALA A 274 15.32 51.71 -2.27
N PRO A 275 16.19 52.40 -3.02
CA PRO A 275 17.25 53.18 -2.41
C PRO A 275 16.63 54.40 -1.72
N LEU A 276 16.67 54.42 -0.38
CA LEU A 276 16.42 55.61 0.42
C LEU A 276 17.57 56.60 0.21
N LEU A 277 17.50 57.39 -0.87
CA LEU A 277 18.29 58.61 -0.99
C LEU A 277 17.53 59.75 -0.30
N GLY A 278 17.75 59.85 1.01
CA GLY A 278 17.59 61.10 1.74
C GLY A 278 18.84 61.96 1.57
N GLY A 279 18.67 63.17 1.04
CA GLY A 279 19.77 64.12 0.81
C GLY A 279 19.30 65.53 0.42
N ALA A 280 18.80 66.27 1.41
CA ALA A 280 18.84 67.73 1.64
C ALA A 280 18.87 68.74 0.46
N ASN A 281 17.79 69.53 0.37
CA ASN A 281 17.74 71.02 0.20
C ASN A 281 16.26 71.35 -0.10
N GLY A 282 15.56 72.33 0.46
CA GLY A 282 15.87 73.53 1.21
C GLY A 282 14.70 74.50 0.95
N ASN A 283 14.25 75.21 1.99
CA ASN A 283 13.30 76.33 1.99
C ASN A 283 11.80 76.10 1.74
N GLY A 284 10.98 76.67 2.64
CA GLY A 284 9.66 77.22 2.27
C GLY A 284 8.51 77.01 3.26
N ASP A 285 8.58 77.65 4.42
CA ASP A 285 7.52 78.47 5.03
C ASP A 285 6.07 77.95 5.24
N SER A 286 5.55 78.31 6.43
CA SER A 286 4.16 78.65 6.75
C SER A 286 3.07 77.57 7.01
N ARG A 287 2.78 77.44 8.32
CA ARG A 287 1.49 77.66 9.01
C ARG A 287 0.22 76.82 8.67
N THR A 288 -0.35 76.34 9.78
CA THR A 288 -1.79 76.28 10.19
C THR A 288 -2.69 75.05 9.90
N ASN A 289 -3.18 74.51 11.03
CA ASN A 289 -4.52 73.99 11.36
C ASN A 289 -5.18 72.82 10.60
N GLY A 290 -5.55 71.79 11.37
CA GLY A 290 -6.97 71.43 11.53
C GLY A 290 -7.43 70.01 11.15
N HIS A 291 -8.04 69.35 12.15
CA HIS A 291 -9.19 68.41 12.07
C HIS A 291 -9.03 66.94 11.59
N SER A 292 -9.11 66.05 12.60
CA SER A 292 -10.15 65.00 12.86
C SER A 292 -10.39 63.75 11.97
N ALA A 293 -10.74 62.69 12.73
CA ALA A 293 -11.50 61.45 12.44
C ALA A 293 -10.72 60.30 11.78
N VAL A 294 -10.42 59.18 12.46
CA VAL A 294 -11.28 58.11 13.04
C VAL A 294 -12.21 57.47 12.01
N GLY A 295 -12.01 56.18 11.74
CA GLY A 295 -12.93 55.35 10.97
C GLY A 295 -12.39 53.94 10.70
N GLU A 296 -12.51 53.05 11.69
CA GLU A 296 -12.49 51.59 11.49
C GLU A 296 -13.66 51.16 10.59
N ARG A 297 -13.46 50.13 9.75
CA ARG A 297 -14.59 49.35 9.21
C ARG A 297 -14.29 47.86 9.11
N SER A 298 -15.10 47.15 9.87
CA SER A 298 -15.20 45.70 10.04
C SER A 298 -15.88 45.00 8.85
N TYR A 299 -15.60 43.71 8.77
CA TYR A 299 -16.16 42.67 7.89
C TYR A 299 -17.69 42.67 7.82
N ALA A 300 -18.23 42.36 6.63
CA ALA A 300 -19.63 42.00 6.41
C ALA A 300 -19.74 40.59 5.83
N ALA A 301 -20.62 39.80 6.45
CA ALA A 301 -21.02 38.45 6.08
C ALA A 301 -22.00 38.44 4.88
N ILE A 302 -22.05 37.32 4.16
CA ILE A 302 -23.05 37.04 3.11
C ILE A 302 -23.98 35.93 3.63
N PRO A 303 -25.31 36.14 3.70
CA PRO A 303 -26.28 35.07 3.92
C PRO A 303 -26.69 34.42 2.60
N GLY A 304 -27.06 33.14 2.68
CA GLY A 304 -27.58 32.35 1.55
C GLY A 304 -29.05 32.59 1.27
N ASP A 305 -29.53 31.99 0.17
CA ASP A 305 -30.94 31.80 -0.14
C ASP A 305 -31.15 30.46 -0.89
N GLU A 306 -32.18 29.77 -0.42
CA GLU A 306 -33.14 28.82 -1.04
C GLU A 306 -32.68 27.60 -1.88
#